data_AF-A0A1H4IB98-F1
#
_entry.id   AF-A0A1H4IB98-F1
#
_cell.length_a   1.000
_cell.length_b   1.000
_cell.length_c   1.000
_cell.angle_alpha   90.00
_cell.angle_beta   90.00
_cell.angle_gamma   90.00
#
_symmetry.space_group_name_H-M   'P 1'
#
loop_
_entity.id
_entity.type
_entity.pdbx_description
1 polymer ?
#
loop_
_entity_poly.entity_id
_entity_poly.type
_entity_poly.pdbx_seq_one_letter_code
_entity_poly.pdbx_strand_id
1 'polypeptide(L)'
;MLPTGPRTIDSFRRITIPAKVAKASGVRQPSWVRIGVVADQRIVEIIPTRGPRGTKPSVRGNPDRPRRLRTSRQIALPAAVLDSVGLDIGSVVAFLALEDRIHLFAASRVIAPEPAPVGEEDQ
;
A
#
# COMPACT_ATOMS: atom_id res chain seq x y z
N MET A 1 -11.85 -8.42 -9.40
CA MET A 1 -11.22 -8.60 -8.07
C MET A 1 -11.48 -7.32 -7.27
N LEU A 2 -12.34 -7.34 -6.25
CA LEU A 2 -12.69 -6.12 -5.50
C LEU A 2 -11.51 -5.70 -4.60
N PRO A 3 -11.16 -4.40 -4.51
CA PRO A 3 -10.19 -3.92 -3.54
C PRO A 3 -10.70 -4.29 -2.14
N THR A 4 -9.85 -4.96 -1.36
CA THR A 4 -10.19 -5.20 0.06
C THR A 4 -10.22 -3.81 0.69
N GLY A 5 -11.39 -3.40 1.19
CA GLY A 5 -11.80 -2.00 1.27
C GLY A 5 -10.85 -0.99 1.94
N PRO A 6 -11.15 0.31 1.82
CA PRO A 6 -10.22 1.36 2.20
C PRO A 6 -9.73 1.28 3.66
N ARG A 7 -8.53 1.81 3.90
CA ARG A 7 -7.89 1.85 5.22
C ARG A 7 -7.37 3.23 5.52
N THR A 8 -7.35 3.61 6.78
CA THR A 8 -6.84 4.90 7.24
C THR A 8 -5.40 4.77 7.70
N ILE A 9 -4.54 5.71 7.29
CA ILE A 9 -3.19 5.83 7.84
C ILE A 9 -3.28 6.33 9.28
N ASP A 10 -2.74 5.57 10.24
CA ASP A 10 -2.81 5.93 11.66
C ASP A 10 -1.85 7.06 12.06
N SER A 11 -1.95 7.52 13.31
CA SER A 11 -1.11 8.59 13.87
C SER A 11 0.39 8.28 13.91
N PHE A 12 0.78 7.02 13.70
CA PHE A 12 2.17 6.59 13.61
C PHE A 12 2.61 6.34 12.16
N ARG A 13 1.83 6.82 11.18
CA ARG A 13 2.01 6.59 9.74
C ARG A 13 2.00 5.10 9.39
N ARG A 14 1.23 4.29 10.11
CA ARG A 14 1.12 2.87 9.84
C ARG A 14 -0.19 2.55 9.14
N ILE A 15 -0.13 1.46 8.38
CA ILE A 15 -1.27 0.90 7.69
C ILE A 15 -1.28 -0.61 7.86
N THR A 16 -2.47 -1.18 7.96
CA THR A 16 -2.65 -2.64 7.99
C THR A 16 -2.99 -3.13 6.58
N ILE A 17 -2.09 -3.91 5.99
CA ILE A 17 -2.30 -4.51 4.68
C ILE A 17 -3.39 -5.59 4.80
N PRO A 18 -4.43 -5.58 3.95
CA PRO A 18 -5.44 -6.63 3.96
C PRO A 18 -4.87 -8.01 3.63
N ALA A 19 -5.37 -9.05 4.29
CA ALA A 19 -4.89 -10.42 4.13
C ALA A 19 -4.89 -10.90 2.67
N LYS A 20 -6.00 -10.62 1.97
CA LYS A 20 -6.21 -11.03 0.57
C LYS A 20 -5.21 -10.34 -0.37
N VAL A 21 -4.98 -9.04 -0.16
CA VAL A 21 -3.99 -8.24 -0.92
C VAL A 21 -2.60 -8.83 -0.73
N ALA A 22 -2.17 -9.02 0.53
CA ALA A 22 -0.85 -9.54 0.85
C ALA A 22 -0.61 -10.95 0.27
N LYS A 23 -1.63 -11.82 0.32
CA LYS A 23 -1.56 -13.16 -0.27
C LYS A 23 -1.43 -13.10 -1.80
N ALA A 24 -2.23 -12.26 -2.46
CA ALA A 24 -2.25 -12.13 -3.91
C ALA A 24 -0.95 -11.55 -4.48
N SER A 25 -0.24 -10.72 -3.71
CA SER A 25 0.99 -10.06 -4.16
C SER A 25 2.29 -10.73 -3.71
N GLY A 26 2.22 -11.96 -3.21
CA GLY A 26 3.39 -12.68 -2.68
C GLY A 26 3.99 -12.09 -1.40
N VAL A 27 3.37 -11.07 -0.79
CA VAL A 27 3.83 -10.41 0.43
C VAL A 27 3.42 -11.27 1.65
N ARG A 28 4.24 -12.28 1.97
CA ARG A 28 4.01 -13.18 3.12
C ARG A 28 4.37 -12.50 4.45
N GLN A 29 3.78 -12.93 5.57
CA GLN A 29 4.21 -12.48 6.90
C GLN A 29 4.88 -13.63 7.66
N PRO A 30 5.93 -13.37 8.47
CA PRO A 30 6.69 -12.11 8.54
C PRO A 30 7.73 -12.03 7.41
N SER A 31 7.79 -10.91 6.68
CA SER A 31 8.73 -10.71 5.58
C SER A 31 9.37 -9.32 5.61
N TRP A 32 10.34 -9.11 4.74
CA TRP A 32 10.90 -7.79 4.47
C TRP A 32 10.27 -7.23 3.20
N VAL A 33 9.96 -5.95 3.23
CA VAL A 33 9.45 -5.22 2.06
C VAL A 33 10.21 -3.91 1.89
N ARG A 34 10.38 -3.48 0.65
CA ARG A 34 10.82 -2.12 0.31
C ARG A 34 9.57 -1.28 0.06
N ILE A 35 9.62 -0.02 0.48
CA ILE A 35 8.54 0.94 0.22
C ILE A 35 9.11 2.00 -0.71
N GLY A 36 8.44 2.18 -1.84
CA GLY A 36 8.84 3.12 -2.88
C GLY A 36 7.66 3.96 -3.35
N VAL A 37 7.92 4.77 -4.37
CA VAL A 37 6.97 5.69 -4.95
C VAL A 37 7.03 5.54 -6.47
N VAL A 38 5.88 5.46 -7.11
CA VAL A 38 5.74 5.67 -8.56
C VAL A 38 5.29 7.12 -8.72
N ALA A 39 6.27 8.01 -8.89
CA ALA A 39 6.09 9.46 -8.75
C ALA A 39 5.02 10.01 -9.71
N ASP A 40 5.11 9.65 -10.99
CA ASP A 40 4.17 10.10 -12.03
C ASP A 40 2.73 9.67 -11.75
N GLN A 41 2.55 8.62 -10.94
CA GLN A 41 1.25 8.07 -10.63
C GLN A 41 0.77 8.43 -9.23
N ARG A 42 1.57 9.11 -8.38
CA ARG A 42 1.25 9.34 -6.95
C ARG A 42 0.82 8.06 -6.23
N ILE A 43 1.57 6.97 -6.44
CA ILE A 43 1.31 5.66 -5.85
C ILE A 43 2.47 5.28 -4.94
N VAL A 44 2.15 4.73 -3.77
CA VAL A 44 3.12 4.05 -2.92
C VAL A 44 3.20 2.59 -3.34
N GLU A 45 4.41 2.09 -3.59
CA GLU A 45 4.65 0.68 -3.88
C GLU A 45 5.21 -0.03 -2.65
N ILE A 46 4.72 -1.23 -2.37
CA ILE A 46 5.25 -2.13 -1.36
C ILE A 46 5.70 -3.41 -2.06
N ILE A 47 7.00 -3.65 -2.08
CA ILE A 47 7.62 -4.74 -2.86
C ILE A 47 8.31 -5.72 -1.89
N PRO A 48 8.02 -7.03 -1.93
CA PRO A 48 8.78 -8.04 -1.21
C PRO A 48 10.27 -7.91 -1.52
N THR A 49 11.11 -7.99 -0.49
CA THR A 49 12.56 -7.93 -0.67
C THR A 49 13.26 -8.86 0.30
N ARG A 50 14.55 -9.10 0.04
CA ARG A 50 15.41 -9.77 1.02
C ARG A 50 15.69 -8.80 2.16
N GLY A 51 15.89 -9.33 3.37
CA GLY A 51 16.24 -8.52 4.52
C GLY A 51 17.48 -7.65 4.29
N PRO A 52 17.74 -6.68 5.19
CA PRO A 52 18.90 -5.80 5.06
C PRO A 52 20.18 -6.62 4.85
N ARG A 53 20.89 -6.37 3.74
CA ARG A 53 22.19 -6.99 3.47
C ARG A 53 23.26 -6.25 4.27
N GLY A 54 23.77 -6.86 5.33
CA GLY A 54 24.99 -6.41 6.02
C GLY A 54 24.84 -5.28 7.04
N THR A 55 25.73 -5.33 8.02
CA THR A 55 25.83 -4.67 9.34
C THR A 55 26.14 -3.16 9.36
N LYS A 56 25.77 -2.39 8.32
CA LYS A 56 25.88 -0.92 8.44
C LYS A 56 24.65 -0.39 9.19
N PRO A 57 24.82 0.42 10.25
CA PRO A 57 23.70 1.10 10.88
C PRO A 57 23.05 1.98 9.82
N SER A 58 21.92 1.52 9.30
CA SER A 58 21.14 2.27 8.33
C SER A 58 20.60 3.49 9.04
N VAL A 59 20.97 4.67 8.53
CA VAL A 59 20.53 5.97 9.01
C VAL A 59 19.02 5.92 9.25
N ARG A 60 18.62 6.20 10.49
CA ARG A 60 17.21 6.30 10.88
C ARG A 60 16.56 7.34 9.96
N GLY A 61 15.63 6.90 9.10
CA GLY A 61 14.95 7.78 8.15
C GLY A 61 15.21 7.48 6.67
N ASN A 62 16.17 6.60 6.33
CA ASN A 62 16.36 6.19 4.92
C ASN A 62 15.06 5.55 4.37
N PRO A 63 14.41 6.15 3.34
CA PRO A 63 13.18 5.63 2.76
C PRO A 63 13.38 4.28 2.05
N ASP A 64 14.56 4.02 1.49
CA ASP A 64 14.89 2.80 0.75
C ASP A 64 15.20 1.60 1.65
N ARG A 65 15.31 1.82 2.97
CA ARG A 65 15.60 0.75 3.91
C ARG A 65 14.46 -0.28 3.90
N PRO A 66 14.77 -1.58 3.74
CA PRO A 66 13.78 -2.63 3.91
C PRO A 66 13.12 -2.57 5.29
N ARG A 67 11.79 -2.67 5.30
CA ARG A 67 10.94 -2.64 6.50
C ARG A 67 10.36 -4.02 6.75
N ARG A 68 10.27 -4.37 8.03
CA ARG A 68 9.70 -5.65 8.42
C ARG A 68 8.18 -5.55 8.41
N LEU A 69 7.52 -6.36 7.58
CA LEU A 69 6.09 -6.59 7.69
C LEU A 69 5.86 -7.60 8.82
N ARG A 70 5.21 -7.14 9.89
CA ARG A 70 4.90 -7.97 11.06
C ARG A 70 3.76 -8.96 10.76
N THR A 71 3.57 -9.94 11.63
CA THR A 71 2.44 -10.90 11.57
C THR A 71 1.08 -10.19 11.58
N SER A 72 0.98 -9.02 12.21
CA SER A 72 -0.22 -8.16 12.18
C SER A 72 -0.53 -7.56 10.81
N ARG A 73 0.34 -7.71 9.81
CA ARG A 73 0.30 -7.01 8.50
C ARG A 73 0.38 -5.49 8.61
N GLN A 74 0.74 -4.98 9.77
CA GLN A 74 0.95 -3.57 9.97
C GLN A 74 2.36 -3.19 9.50
N ILE A 75 2.46 -2.09 8.77
CA ILE A 75 3.72 -1.53 8.32
C ILE A 75 3.73 -0.01 8.47
N ALA A 76 4.88 0.55 8.86
CA ALA A 76 5.09 1.98 8.93
C ALA A 76 5.56 2.52 7.57
N LEU A 77 4.85 3.52 7.05
CA LEU A 77 5.17 4.24 5.83
C LEU A 77 6.15 5.39 6.15
N PRO A 78 7.24 5.58 5.37
CA PRO A 78 8.12 6.75 5.53
C PRO A 78 7.36 8.05 5.27
N ALA A 79 7.63 9.10 6.06
CA ALA A 79 7.03 10.42 5.85
C ALA A 79 7.31 10.95 4.43
N ALA A 80 8.58 10.93 4.01
CA ALA A 80 8.98 11.36 2.66
C ALA A 80 8.24 10.63 1.52
N VAL A 81 7.88 9.35 1.71
CA VAL A 81 7.08 8.59 0.74
C VAL A 81 5.65 9.12 0.70
N LEU A 82 5.03 9.35 1.87
CA LEU A 82 3.67 9.90 1.96
C LEU A 82 3.60 11.30 1.35
N ASP A 83 4.55 12.17 1.70
CA ASP A 83 4.63 13.56 1.20
C ASP A 83 4.73 13.57 -0.33
N SER A 84 5.55 12.69 -0.91
CA SER A 84 5.75 12.61 -2.36
C SER A 84 4.50 12.19 -3.16
N VAL A 85 3.54 11.52 -2.51
CA VAL A 85 2.28 11.10 -3.15
C VAL A 85 1.08 11.93 -2.67
N GLY A 86 1.30 12.95 -1.84
CA GLY A 86 0.24 13.79 -1.29
C GLY A 86 -0.68 13.04 -0.32
N LEU A 87 -0.14 12.09 0.44
CA LEU A 87 -0.85 11.40 1.53
C LEU A 87 -0.32 11.88 2.88
N ASP A 88 -1.15 11.77 3.92
CA ASP A 88 -0.77 12.07 5.30
C ASP A 88 -1.53 11.16 6.29
N ILE A 89 -1.23 11.28 7.58
CA ILE A 89 -2.02 10.74 8.68
C ILE A 89 -3.50 11.08 8.47
N GLY A 90 -4.37 10.09 8.68
CA GLY A 90 -5.81 10.24 8.45
C GLY A 90 -6.24 10.05 7.00
N SER A 91 -5.30 10.01 6.03
CA SER A 91 -5.65 9.71 4.64
C SER A 91 -6.26 8.32 4.51
N VAL A 92 -7.33 8.24 3.74
CA VAL A 92 -8.01 6.99 3.40
C VAL A 92 -7.42 6.45 2.10
N VAL A 93 -6.88 5.24 2.15
CA VAL A 93 -6.12 4.63 1.06
C VAL A 93 -6.76 3.32 0.60
N ALA A 94 -6.68 3.05 -0.70
CA ALA A 94 -7.04 1.81 -1.33
C ALA A 94 -5.79 0.99 -1.69
N PHE A 95 -5.98 -0.30 -1.92
CA PHE A 95 -4.93 -1.24 -2.28
C PHE A 95 -5.24 -1.91 -3.61
N LEU A 96 -4.22 -2.07 -4.42
CA LEU A 96 -4.23 -2.95 -5.58
C LEU A 96 -3.11 -3.98 -5.41
N ALA A 97 -3.46 -5.26 -5.46
CA ALA A 97 -2.50 -6.34 -5.48
C ALA A 97 -2.06 -6.59 -6.93
N LEU A 98 -0.75 -6.59 -7.14
CA LEU A 98 -0.09 -7.04 -8.37
C LEU A 98 0.74 -8.27 -8.04
N GLU A 99 1.16 -9.04 -9.05
CA GLU A 99 1.81 -10.34 -8.86
C GLU A 99 3.00 -10.31 -7.88
N ASP A 100 3.81 -9.25 -7.92
CA ASP A 100 5.04 -9.10 -7.14
C ASP A 100 5.05 -7.90 -6.19
N ARG A 101 3.96 -7.14 -6.09
CA ARG A 101 3.92 -5.88 -5.32
C ARG A 101 2.50 -5.46 -4.93
N ILE A 102 2.43 -4.50 -4.04
CA ILE A 102 1.17 -3.86 -3.66
C ILE A 102 1.27 -2.38 -4.00
N HIS A 103 0.26 -1.86 -4.68
CA HIS A 103 0.05 -0.44 -4.86
C HIS A 103 -0.90 0.08 -3.78
N LEU A 104 -0.55 1.22 -3.20
CA LEU A 104 -1.34 1.97 -2.24
C LEU A 104 -1.51 3.40 -2.77
N PHE A 105 -2.75 3.86 -2.78
CA PHE A 105 -3.11 5.16 -3.35
C PHE A 105 -4.34 5.74 -2.64
N ALA A 106 -4.58 7.05 -2.77
CA ALA A 106 -5.76 7.69 -2.20
C ALA A 106 -7.04 6.99 -2.68
N ALA A 107 -7.92 6.61 -1.75
CA ALA A 107 -9.15 5.90 -2.07
C ALA A 107 -10.10 6.72 -2.96
N SER A 108 -10.02 8.05 -2.90
CA SER A 108 -10.76 8.98 -3.77
C SER A 108 -10.43 8.82 -5.26
N ARG A 109 -9.32 8.16 -5.60
CA ARG A 109 -8.93 7.87 -6.99
C ARG A 109 -9.56 6.60 -7.54
N VAL A 110 -10.23 5.81 -6.70
CA VAL A 110 -11.05 4.68 -7.16
C VAL A 110 -12.32 5.26 -7.76
N ILE A 111 -12.30 5.53 -9.06
CA ILE A 111 -13.53 5.80 -9.81
C ILE A 111 -14.21 4.44 -9.99
N ALA A 112 -15.32 4.23 -9.29
CA ALA A 112 -16.22 3.14 -9.66
C ALA A 112 -16.77 3.47 -11.06
N PRO A 113 -16.85 2.52 -12.00
CA PRO A 113 -17.66 2.74 -13.19
C PRO A 113 -19.07 3.14 -12.73
N GLU A 114 -19.64 4.20 -13.31
CA GLU A 114 -21.05 4.51 -13.08
C GLU A 114 -21.85 3.23 -13.31
N PRO A 115 -22.78 2.86 -12.41
CA PRO A 115 -23.66 1.74 -12.67
C PRO A 115 -24.37 2.04 -13.99
N ALA A 116 -24.24 1.13 -14.96
CA ALA A 116 -24.99 1.24 -16.20
C ALA A 116 -26.47 1.44 -15.82
N PRO A 117 -27.18 2.41 -16.43
CA PRO A 117 -28.60 2.56 -16.17
C PRO A 117 -29.24 1.18 -16.43
N VAL A 118 -29.94 0.67 -15.41
CA VAL A 118 -30.75 -0.53 -15.56
C VAL A 118 -31.79 -0.14 -16.60
N GLY A 119 -31.65 -0.65 -17.82
CA GLY A 119 -32.68 -0.50 -18.83
C GLY A 119 -33.96 -1.05 -18.23
N GLU A 120 -34.98 -0.18 -18.11
CA GLU A 120 -36.34 -0.62 -17.89
C GLU A 120 -36.63 -1.58 -19.05
N GLU A 121 -36.77 -2.87 -18.75
CA GLU A 121 -37.29 -3.84 -19.71
C GLU A 121 -38.70 -3.38 -20.06
N ASP A 122 -38.87 -2.94 -21.32
CA ASP A 122 -40.16 -2.58 -21.90
C ASP A 122 -41.18 -3.70 -21.63
N GLN A 123 -42.32 -3.29 -21.08
CA GLN A 123 -43.48 -4.13 -20.76
C GLN A 123 -44.14 -4.72 -22.00
#